data_AF-A0A4R5AHP2-F1
#
_entry.id   AF-A0A4R5AHP2-F1
#
_cell.length_a   1.000
_cell.length_b   1.000
_cell.length_c   1.000
_cell.angle_alpha   90.00
_cell.angle_beta   90.00
_cell.angle_gamma   90.00
#
_symmetry.space_group_name_H-M   'P 1'
#
loop_
_entity.id
_entity.type
_entity.pdbx_description
1 polymer ?
#
loop_
_entity_poly.entity_id
_entity_poly.type
_entity_poly.pdbx_seq_one_letter_code
_entity_poly.pdbx_strand_id
1 'polypeptide(L)' 'MTGPATTVTVRVSNTGDVLTKATLATGEWRKYDETPLSVVASDGGSLQVVIYGKQQPPKPAGQRGQWFVSARR' A
#
# COMPACT_ATOMS: atom_id res chain seq x y z
N MET A 1 -0.27 5.49 16.41
CA MET A 1 1.03 4.81 16.44
C MET A 1 1.48 4.61 15.00
N THR A 2 2.69 5.02 14.65
CA THR A 2 3.33 4.66 13.38
C THR A 2 4.03 3.31 13.57
N GLY A 3 3.74 2.32 12.74
CA GLY A 3 4.36 1.00 12.87
C GLY A 3 5.83 0.98 12.38
N PRO A 4 6.54 -0.15 12.59
CA PRO A 4 7.92 -0.34 12.16
C PRO A 4 8.05 -0.27 10.64
N ALA A 5 9.27 0.00 10.15
CA ALA A 5 9.57 0.01 8.72
C ALA A 5 9.13 -1.31 8.06
N THR A 6 8.51 -1.22 6.87
CA THR A 6 7.86 -2.36 6.22
C THR A 6 8.16 -2.37 4.73
N THR A 7 8.34 -3.56 4.17
CA THR A 7 8.55 -3.72 2.73
C THR A 7 7.22 -3.60 2.02
N VAL A 8 7.13 -2.66 1.09
CA VAL A 8 5.94 -2.39 0.30
C VAL A 8 6.22 -2.66 -1.17
N THR A 9 5.31 -3.39 -1.80
CA THR A 9 5.27 -3.57 -3.24
C THR A 9 3.98 -2.96 -3.76
N VAL A 10 4.09 -2.01 -4.68
CA VAL A 10 2.97 -1.40 -5.40
C VAL A 10 3.12 -1.73 -6.88
N ARG A 11 2.06 -2.24 -7.48
CA ARG A 11 2.02 -2.60 -8.89
C ARG A 11 0.71 -2.17 -9.53
N VAL A 12 0.74 -1.92 -10.84
CA VAL A 12 -0.48 -1.74 -11.63
C VAL A 12 -1.13 -3.11 -11.80
N SER A 13 -2.39 -3.25 -11.37
CA SER A 13 -3.05 -4.56 -11.26
C SER A 13 -3.32 -5.23 -12.60
N ASN A 14 -3.45 -4.47 -13.69
CA ASN A 14 -3.79 -4.98 -15.02
C ASN A 14 -2.55 -5.40 -15.82
N THR A 15 -1.45 -4.65 -15.75
CA THR A 15 -0.21 -4.95 -16.46
C THR A 15 0.78 -5.75 -15.62
N GLY A 16 0.70 -5.63 -14.29
CA GLY A 16 1.67 -6.21 -13.37
C GLY A 16 2.92 -5.35 -13.17
N ASP A 17 3.00 -4.18 -13.82
CA ASP A 17 4.14 -3.28 -13.74
C ASP A 17 4.36 -2.83 -12.29
N VAL A 18 5.59 -2.99 -11.81
CA VAL A 18 5.97 -2.63 -10.44
C VAL A 18 6.32 -1.14 -10.41
N LEU A 19 5.47 -0.35 -9.75
CA LEU A 19 5.72 1.07 -9.52
C LEU A 19 6.67 1.30 -8.35
N THR A 20 6.63 0.41 -7.35
CA THR A 20 7.51 0.49 -6.18
C THR A 20 7.72 -0.88 -5.58
N LYS A 21 8.98 -1.13 -5.17
CA LYS A 21 9.39 -2.25 -4.34
C LYS A 21 10.48 -1.75 -3.41
N ALA A 22 10.09 -1.26 -2.24
CA ALA A 22 11.00 -0.61 -1.30
C ALA A 22 10.55 -0.83 0.15
N THR A 23 11.49 -0.69 1.08
CA THR A 23 11.16 -0.56 2.50
C THR A 23 10.76 0.88 2.78
N LEU A 24 9.53 1.09 3.25
CA LEU A 24 9.08 2.40 3.71
C LEU A 24 9.44 2.57 5.19
N ALA A 25 10.13 3.67 5.49
CA ALA A 25 10.43 4.04 6.87
C ALA A 25 9.22 4.68 7.56
N THR A 26 9.24 4.70 8.90
CA THR A 26 8.24 5.41 9.69
C THR A 26 8.17 6.89 9.29
N GLY A 27 6.97 7.36 8.95
CA GLY A 27 6.74 8.75 8.51
C GLY A 27 6.97 9.00 7.02
N GLU A 28 7.52 8.03 6.28
CA GLU A 28 7.58 8.09 4.83
C GLU A 28 6.19 7.85 4.24
N TRP A 29 5.84 8.60 3.20
CA TRP A 29 4.62 8.39 2.44
C TRP A 29 4.93 8.38 0.95
N ARG A 30 4.10 7.66 0.20
CA ARG A 30 4.15 7.60 -1.26
C ARG A 30 2.75 7.85 -1.79
N LYS A 31 2.66 8.65 -2.85
CA LYS A 31 1.41 8.88 -3.59
C LYS A 31 1.55 8.28 -4.98
N TYR A 32 0.49 7.63 -5.42
CA TYR A 32 0.36 7.03 -6.73
C TYR A 32 -0.93 7.56 -7.34
N ASP A 33 -0.89 7.92 -8.61
CA ASP A 33 -2.03 8.44 -9.37
C ASP A 33 -2.53 7.40 -10.41
N GLU A 34 -1.77 6.32 -10.60
CA GLU A 34 -2.10 5.19 -11.45
C GLU A 34 -3.23 4.35 -10.86
N THR A 35 -4.07 3.78 -11.72
CA THR A 35 -5.13 2.84 -11.34
C THR A 35 -5.36 1.86 -12.49
N PRO A 36 -5.74 0.59 -12.25
CA PRO A 36 -5.93 -0.05 -10.95
C PRO A 36 -4.59 -0.41 -10.29
N LEU A 37 -4.50 -0.38 -8.95
CA LEU A 37 -3.29 -0.75 -8.20
C LEU A 37 -3.50 -1.96 -7.29
N SER A 38 -2.43 -2.70 -7.06
CA SER A 38 -2.32 -3.71 -6.02
C SER A 38 -1.18 -3.32 -5.10
N VAL A 39 -1.52 -3.03 -3.85
CA VAL A 39 -0.57 -2.66 -2.80
C VAL A 39 -0.42 -3.86 -1.87
N VAL A 40 0.81 -4.30 -1.69
CA VAL A 40 1.15 -5.42 -0.80
C VAL A 40 2.22 -4.94 0.18
N ALA A 41 2.01 -5.18 1.47
CA ALA A 41 2.98 -4.88 2.52
C ALA A 41 3.33 -6.15 3.29
N SER A 42 4.59 -6.30 3.69
CA SER A 42 5.03 -7.41 4.54
C SER A 42 4.40 -7.34 5.94
N ASP A 43 4.24 -6.12 6.47
CA ASP A 43 3.47 -5.82 7.68
C ASP A 43 2.40 -4.79 7.34
N GLY A 44 1.13 -5.24 7.36
CA GLY A 44 -0.02 -4.42 7.04
C GLY A 44 -0.50 -3.53 8.19
N GLY A 45 -0.09 -3.80 9.43
CA GLY A 45 -0.36 -2.92 10.57
C GLY A 45 0.60 -1.73 10.64
N SER A 46 1.70 -1.78 9.89
CA SER A 46 2.66 -0.67 9.78
C SER A 46 2.25 0.45 8.83
N LEU A 47 1.21 0.25 8.01
CA LEU A 47 0.79 1.22 7.00
C LEU A 47 -0.57 1.82 7.31
N GLN A 48 -0.67 3.12 7.05
CA GLN A 48 -1.94 3.79 6.84
C GLN A 48 -2.13 3.94 5.33
N VAL A 49 -3.20 3.34 4.78
CA VAL A 49 -3.50 3.39 3.34
C VAL A 49 -4.73 4.25 3.13
N VAL A 50 -4.63 5.23 2.22
CA VAL A 50 -5.73 6.10 1.82
C VAL A 50 -5.99 5.89 0.33
N ILE A 51 -7.22 5.51 -0.03
CA ILE A 51 -7.64 5.27 -1.41
C ILE A 51 -8.76 6.26 -1.74
N TYR A 52 -8.56 7.09 -2.75
CA TYR A 52 -9.52 8.14 -3.16
C TYR A 52 -10.04 8.99 -1.99
N GLY A 53 -9.14 9.39 -1.08
CA GLY A 53 -9.48 10.18 0.10
C GLY A 53 -10.12 9.39 1.25
N LYS A 54 -10.37 8.09 1.09
CA LYS A 54 -10.91 7.22 2.14
C LYS A 54 -9.80 6.37 2.75
N GLN A 55 -9.53 6.59 4.04
CA GLN A 55 -8.66 5.72 4.81
C GLN A 55 -9.23 4.29 4.82
N GLN A 56 -8.39 3.33 4.49
CA GLN A 56 -8.74 1.92 4.52
C GLN A 56 -8.62 1.38 5.95
N PRO A 57 -9.42 0.35 6.30
CA PRO A 57 -9.23 -0.34 7.57
C PRO A 57 -7.77 -0.84 7.70
N PRO A 58 -7.16 -0.67 8.88
CA PRO A 58 -5.82 -1.20 9.12
C PRO A 58 -5.84 -2.73 8.98
N LYS A 59 -4.74 -3.29 8.49
CA LYS A 59 -4.54 -4.75 8.48
C LYS A 59 -3.87 -5.17 9.79
N PRO A 60 -3.97 -6.45 10.19
CA PRO A 60 -3.30 -6.94 11.40
C PRO A 60 -1.79 -6.69 11.35
N ALA A 61 -1.23 -6.24 12.48
CA ALA A 61 0.22 -6.05 12.61
C ALA A 61 0.97 -7.39 12.53
N GLY A 62 2.18 -7.35 11.97
CA GLY A 62 3.02 -8.53 11.72
C GLY A 62 2.48 -9.48 10.64
N GLN A 63 1.37 -9.14 9.98
CA GLN A 63 0.79 -9.93 8.91
C GLN A 63 0.86 -9.20 7.57
N ARG A 64 0.94 -9.98 6.48
CA ARG A 64 0.92 -9.44 5.13
C ARG A 64 -0.39 -8.67 4.88
N GLY A 65 -0.27 -7.39 4.59
CA GLY A 65 -1.38 -6.54 4.18
C GLY A 65 -1.53 -6.51 2.66
N GLN A 66 -2.77 -6.55 2.17
CA GLN A 66 -3.05 -6.31 0.75
C GLN A 66 -4.25 -5.39 0.58
N TRP A 67 -4.12 -4.45 -0.34
CA TRP A 67 -5.17 -3.54 -0.77
C TRP A 67 -5.24 -3.50 -2.29
N PHE A 68 -6.46 -3.38 -2.80
CA PHE A 68 -6.73 -3.24 -4.22
C PHE A 68 -7.38 -1.89 -4.47
N VAL A 69 -6.81 -1.12 -5.39
CA VAL A 69 -7.39 0.12 -5.90
C VAL A 69 -8.02 -0.20 -7.24
N SER A 70 -9.34 -0.10 -7.33
CA SER A 70 -10.06 -0.24 -8.59
C SER A 70 -9.81 0.97 -9.49
N ALA A 71 -9.85 0.78 -10.81
CA ALA A 71 -9.90 1.91 -11.74
C ALA A 71 -11.10 2.80 -11.41
N ARG A 72 -10.89 4.12 -11.43
CA ARG A 72 -11.99 5.07 -11.28
C ARG A 72 -12.81 5.03 -12.58
N ARG A 73 -14.09 4.65 -12.48
CA ARG A 73 -15.06 4.76 -13.59
C ARG A 73 -15.46 6.21 -13.79
#